data_AF-A0A9E4E7Z8-F1
#
_entry.id   AF-A0A9E4E7Z8-F1
#
_cell.length_a   1.000
_cell.length_b   1.000
_cell.length_c   1.000
_cell.angle_alpha   90.00
_cell.angle_beta   90.00
_cell.angle_gamma   90.00
#
_symmetry.space_group_name_H-M   'P 1'
#
loop_
_entity.id
_entity.type
_entity.pdbx_description
1 polymer ?
#
loop_
_entity_poly.entity_id
_entity_poly.type
_entity_poly.pdbx_seq_one_letter_code
_entity_poly.pdbx_strand_id
1 'polypeptide(L)' 'MRRQVRVTPYPTEPTGWIIEQSSPEICMFSSDYPHLEGGRNPYGRFTRSTTQLDDRTLDHFFRANFEDLLGSVVFPTRTS' A
#
# COMPACT_ATOMS: atom_id res chain seq x y z
N MET A 1 -16.53 12.23 -0.45
CA MET A 1 -15.18 12.83 -0.32
C MET A 1 -14.20 11.72 0.03
N ARG A 2 -13.56 11.08 -0.96
CA ARG A 2 -12.51 10.09 -0.70
C ARG A 2 -11.22 10.87 -0.50
N ARG A 3 -10.60 10.77 0.67
CA ARG A 3 -9.31 11.43 0.96
C ARG A 3 -8.25 10.82 0.02
N GLN A 4 -7.50 11.67 -0.69
CA GLN A 4 -6.36 11.28 -1.55
C GLN A 4 -5.12 10.83 -0.76
N VAL A 5 -5.31 10.23 0.42
CA VAL A 5 -4.20 9.82 1.27
C VAL A 5 -3.84 8.37 0.92
N ARG A 6 -2.58 8.17 0.53
CA ARG A 6 -1.94 6.86 0.39
C ARG A 6 -0.85 6.76 1.44
N VAL A 7 -0.77 5.63 2.12
CA VAL A 7 0.23 5.38 3.17
C VAL A 7 1.04 4.16 2.81
N THR A 8 2.36 4.27 2.95
CA THR A 8 3.31 3.16 2.81
C THR A 8 3.81 2.77 4.20
N PRO A 9 3.31 1.67 4.78
CA PRO A 9 3.82 1.16 6.05
C PRO A 9 5.29 0.76 5.91
N TYR A 10 6.04 0.82 7.01
CA TYR A 10 7.40 0.27 7.02
C TYR A 10 7.37 -1.26 7.12
N PRO A 11 8.32 -1.98 6.48
CA PRO A 11 8.35 -3.44 6.53
C PRO A 11 8.46 -4.01 7.96
N THR A 12 8.99 -3.24 8.91
CA THR A 12 9.13 -3.60 10.33
C THR A 12 7.82 -3.47 11.11
N GLU A 13 6.82 -2.76 10.60
CA GLU A 13 5.54 -2.53 11.26
C GLU A 13 4.59 -3.73 11.08
N PRO A 14 3.61 -3.92 11.98
CA PRO A 14 2.58 -4.96 11.83
C PRO A 14 1.60 -4.59 10.70
N THR A 15 2.06 -4.73 9.46
CA THR A 15 1.37 -4.20 8.27
C THR A 15 -0.02 -4.81 8.07
N GLY A 16 -0.18 -6.12 8.27
CA GLY A 16 -1.50 -6.77 8.19
C GLY A 16 -2.51 -6.11 9.14
N TRP A 17 -2.13 -5.93 10.40
CA TRP A 17 -2.97 -5.26 11.39
C TRP A 17 -3.28 -3.81 11.01
N ILE A 18 -2.30 -3.05 10.50
CA ILE A 18 -2.52 -1.67 10.04
C ILE A 18 -3.55 -1.63 8.90
N ILE A 19 -3.47 -2.58 7.96
CA ILE A 19 -4.41 -2.68 6.84
C ILE A 19 -5.81 -3.05 7.35
N GLU A 20 -5.92 -3.99 8.28
CA GLU A 20 -7.22 -4.38 8.89
C GLU A 20 -7.90 -3.22 9.64
N GLN A 21 -7.12 -2.35 10.27
CA GLN A 21 -7.64 -1.15 10.95
C GLN A 21 -7.89 0.02 9.98
N SER A 22 -7.59 -0.17 8.69
CA SER A 22 -7.72 0.84 7.65
C SER A 22 -8.74 0.41 6.59
N SER A 23 -9.10 1.34 5.70
CA SER A 23 -9.80 0.96 4.47
C SER A 23 -8.81 0.30 3.50
N PRO A 24 -9.21 -0.74 2.74
CA PRO A 24 -8.38 -1.35 1.70
C PRO A 24 -7.80 -0.35 0.70
N GLU A 25 -8.44 0.81 0.53
CA GLU A 25 -8.04 1.86 -0.41
C GLU A 25 -6.96 2.81 0.14
N ILE A 26 -6.41 2.60 1.34
CA ILE A 26 -5.47 3.55 1.99
C ILE A 26 -4.01 3.10 1.89
N CYS A 27 -3.72 1.85 2.26
CA CYS A 27 -2.34 1.36 2.34
C CYS A 27 -1.85 0.86 0.98
N MET A 28 -0.59 1.16 0.63
CA MET A 28 0.04 0.64 -0.58
C MET A 28 1.45 0.12 -0.28
N PHE A 29 1.86 -0.90 -1.04
CA PHE A 29 3.20 -1.46 -1.00
C PHE A 29 4.22 -0.44 -1.53
N SER A 30 5.32 -0.29 -0.80
CA SER A 30 6.56 0.34 -1.29
C SER A 30 7.73 -0.48 -0.77
N SER A 31 8.71 -0.74 -1.63
CA SER A 31 9.90 -1.52 -1.25
C SER A 31 10.92 -0.71 -0.43
N ASP A 32 10.78 0.63 -0.42
CA ASP A 32 11.73 1.57 0.19
C ASP A 32 13.21 1.33 -0.18
N TYR A 33 13.46 0.76 -1.37
CA TYR A 33 14.80 0.50 -1.86
C TYR A 33 15.45 1.79 -2.42
N PRO A 34 16.74 2.08 -2.15
CA PRO A 34 17.74 1.26 -1.46
C PRO A 34 17.95 1.62 0.02
N HIS A 35 16.97 2.25 0.70
CA HIS A 35 17.17 2.70 2.08
C HIS A 35 17.48 1.53 3.02
N LEU A 36 18.47 1.74 3.90
CA LEU A 36 18.95 0.73 4.85
C LEU A 36 17.81 0.23 5.77
N GLU A 37 16.80 1.07 5.99
CA GLU A 37 15.63 0.85 6.85
C GLU A 37 14.66 -0.22 6.28
N GLY A 38 14.57 -0.37 4.95
CA GLY A 38 13.74 -1.39 4.28
C GLY A 38 14.29 -2.82 4.38
N GLY A 39 15.56 -2.98 4.75
CA GLY A 39 16.25 -4.27 4.89
C GLY A 39 16.41 -5.05 3.57
N ARG A 40 16.89 -6.29 3.68
CA ARG A 40 17.35 -7.10 2.52
C ARG A 40 16.23 -7.85 1.77
N ASN A 41 15.00 -7.87 2.30
CA ASN A 41 13.85 -8.56 1.68
C ASN A 41 12.50 -7.97 2.17
N PRO A 42 12.10 -6.77 1.71
CA PRO A 42 10.85 -6.14 2.09
C PRO A 42 9.63 -6.94 1.62
N TYR A 43 9.66 -7.46 0.39
CA TYR A 43 8.55 -8.24 -0.18
C TYR A 43 8.16 -9.43 0.72
N GLY A 44 9.13 -10.29 1.06
CA GLY A 44 8.86 -11.45 1.90
C GLY A 44 8.38 -11.10 3.32
N ARG A 45 8.68 -9.89 3.80
CA ARG A 45 8.22 -9.40 5.10
C ARG A 45 6.75 -8.97 5.04
N PHE A 46 6.38 -8.20 4.02
CA PHE A 46 4.98 -7.83 3.78
C PHE A 46 4.12 -9.06 3.52
N THR A 47 4.52 -9.97 2.63
CA THR A 47 3.75 -11.19 2.33
C THR A 47 3.48 -12.03 3.58
N ARG A 48 4.44 -12.13 4.52
CA ARG A 48 4.23 -12.81 5.81
C ARG A 48 3.24 -12.10 6.72
N SER A 49 3.23 -10.77 6.72
CA SER A 49 2.34 -9.97 7.56
C SER A 49 0.90 -9.89 7.03
N THR A 50 0.69 -10.13 5.73
CA THR A 50 -0.61 -9.96 5.07
C THR A 50 -1.28 -11.29 4.71
N THR A 51 -0.76 -12.43 5.18
CA THR A 51 -1.27 -13.77 4.80
C THR A 51 -2.74 -14.02 5.16
N GLN A 52 -3.28 -13.27 6.12
CA GLN A 52 -4.66 -13.42 6.60
C GLN A 52 -5.65 -12.47 5.91
N LEU A 53 -5.15 -11.56 5.06
CA LEU A 53 -5.99 -10.62 4.33
C LEU A 53 -6.64 -11.29 3.11
N ASP A 54 -7.83 -10.85 2.76
CA ASP A 54 -8.54 -11.33 1.57
C ASP A 54 -7.88 -10.85 0.26
N ASP A 55 -8.18 -11.54 -0.84
CA ASP A 55 -7.59 -11.29 -2.16
C ASP A 55 -7.82 -9.86 -2.67
N ARG A 56 -8.98 -9.26 -2.36
CA ARG A 56 -9.28 -7.88 -2.77
C ARG A 56 -8.39 -6.91 -2.01
N THR A 57 -8.23 -7.10 -0.71
CA THR A 57 -7.36 -6.27 0.13
C THR A 57 -5.89 -6.40 -0.30
N LEU A 58 -5.44 -7.61 -0.65
CA LEU A 58 -4.11 -7.85 -1.19
C LEU A 58 -3.89 -7.16 -2.55
N ASP A 59 -4.86 -7.25 -3.46
CA ASP A 59 -4.79 -6.58 -4.77
C ASP A 59 -4.70 -5.06 -4.63
N HIS A 60 -5.49 -4.48 -3.72
CA HIS A 60 -5.40 -3.06 -3.41
C HIS A 60 -4.03 -2.67 -2.85
N PHE A 61 -3.51 -3.43 -1.88
CA PHE A 61 -2.23 -3.13 -1.24
C PHE A 61 -1.05 -3.24 -2.21
N PHE A 62 -0.97 -4.33 -3.00
CA PHE A 62 0.18 -4.57 -3.87
C PHE A 62 0.12 -3.85 -5.22
N ARG A 63 -1.07 -3.43 -5.67
CA ARG A 63 -1.24 -2.94 -7.06
C ARG A 63 -2.24 -1.79 -7.18
N ALA A 64 -3.52 -2.02 -6.89
CA ALA A 64 -4.58 -1.12 -7.34
C ALA A 64 -4.47 0.28 -6.72
N ASN A 65 -4.01 0.41 -5.47
CA ASN A 65 -3.84 1.71 -4.83
C ASN A 65 -2.69 2.54 -5.43
N PHE A 66 -1.65 1.88 -5.93
CA PHE A 66 -0.53 2.54 -6.61
C PHE A 66 -0.94 2.98 -8.02
N GLU A 67 -1.67 2.14 -8.76
CA GLU A 67 -2.24 2.50 -10.07
C GLU A 67 -3.20 3.68 -9.96
N ASP A 68 -4.07 3.69 -8.95
CA ASP A 68 -4.99 4.81 -8.70
C ASP A 68 -4.25 6.11 -8.36
N LEU A 69 -3.18 6.02 -7.56
CA LEU A 69 -2.32 7.17 -7.25
C LEU A 69 -1.65 7.71 -8.53
N LEU A 70 -1.02 6.86 -9.32
CA LEU A 70 -0.35 7.28 -10.56
C LEU A 70 -1.36 7.75 -11.62
N GLY A 71 -2.49 7.06 -11.78
CA GLY A 71 -3.55 7.45 -12.70
C GLY A 71 -4.11 8.82 -12.35
N SER A 72 -4.29 9.12 -11.06
CA SER A 72 -4.70 10.44 -10.57
C SER A 72 -3.63 11.51 -10.80
N VAL A 73 -2.34 11.16 -10.75
CA VAL A 73 -1.23 12.09 -11.02
C VAL A 73 -1.08 12.38 -12.52
N VAL A 74 -1.23 11.37 -13.37
CA VAL A 74 -1.08 11.48 -14.83
C VAL A 74 -2.31 12.10 -15.48
N PHE A 75 -3.50 11.83 -14.94
CA PHE A 75 -4.77 12.36 -15.42
C PHE A 75 -5.55 12.95 -14.25
N PRO A 76 -5.18 14.15 -13.76
CA PRO A 76 -5.95 14.81 -12.70
C PRO A 76 -7.38 15.00 -13.21
N THR A 77 -8.37 14.50 -12.46
CA THR A 77 -9.78 14.75 -12.72
C THR A 77 -9.99 16.26 -12.88
N ARG A 78 -10.24 16.73 -14.11
CA ARG A 78 -10.69 18.10 -14.36
C ARG A 78 -12.07 18.24 -13.73
N THR A 79 -12.10 18.82 -12.55
CA THR A 79 -13.34 19.31 -11.93
C THR A 79 -13.97 20.30 -12.91
N SER A 80 -15.13 19.95 -13.46
CA SER A 80 -16.06 20.90 -14.08
C SER A 80 -17.02 21.45 -13.03
#